data_AF-A0A971M675-F1
#
_entry.id   AF-A0A971M675-F1
#
_cell.length_a   1.000
_cell.length_b   1.000
_cell.length_c   1.000
_cell.angle_alpha   90.00
_cell.angle_beta   90.00
_cell.angle_gamma   90.00
#
_symmetry.space_group_name_H-M   'P 1'
#
loop_
_entity.id
_entity.type
_entity.pdbx_description
1 polymer ?
#
loop_
_entity_poly.entity_id
_entity_poly.type
_entity_poly.pdbx_seq_one_letter_code
_entity_poly.pdbx_strand_id
1 'polypeptide(L)'
;MDIEQRAKRLEEELQGRVDLNKLTETYREAMQLMDEANRKTGGTTATQNMPVQSAETPEKEMERRREIINSRFRQAKNMMGSLPASTEKPQIPEAFPLEGYIVVNGGEKEFFSNEVKTDILYTIKESFVGNLIALNTYDSTKGRFDGEKEYEIQSLSTKINVSGVAGKKCVRWSYYSPSSCTRWTRFLRYDINKGERYPQFRADVVSAESAENGRIKVTANAPAVTFLGDDGKTNLGMGCFSATWVLNRSEFEHLLKRGEISLHKDIGRPMGPSPGCRPGSTMTLHLKVKKEPEECRDMRSVELMIIGPEDKSRHVFSDEYLVSEHSNKLTLELEARTVPERYADSVEWTIPEIEGSNRTITPASTSSTPKGRKFTVVYKGLPEDNNEFGRKTVKATLKVDSCKTEKTREVQIFYPRDEKNNPEGKYPNWYYYWKQTPAARPFGQNVRIAYQCEGIPSSECKCVHRGVIGQYNPYYSGYKTINVCNLRTNTWDPDTFYVELPAIKRSIPSTLSGRSFFNYTYIDTFAVDVMHEFTHFNNFHTFWPQGWKESEDKDEDDIPDRLESEMGFRPDMKQTYWREVDLNGDEELLTLEATYDYQIGIYDEYDWAKPGKNWPK
;
A
#
# COMPACT_ATOMS: atom_id res chain seq x y z
N MET A 1 -28.77 -24.35 2.27
CA MET A 1 -28.24 -24.42 3.64
C MET A 1 -28.61 -23.11 4.31
N ASP A 2 -29.24 -23.16 5.48
CA ASP A 2 -29.75 -21.96 6.15
C ASP A 2 -28.59 -21.06 6.64
N ILE A 3 -28.74 -19.73 6.57
CA ILE A 3 -27.69 -18.77 6.96
C ILE A 3 -27.33 -18.97 8.44
N GLU A 4 -28.33 -19.25 9.27
CA GLU A 4 -28.15 -19.58 10.69
C GLU A 4 -27.32 -20.84 10.90
N GLN A 5 -27.50 -21.88 10.08
CA GLN A 5 -26.73 -23.12 10.18
C GLN A 5 -25.26 -22.96 9.77
N ARG A 6 -24.96 -22.05 8.82
CA ARG A 6 -23.56 -21.73 8.45
C ARG A 6 -22.89 -20.85 9.50
N ALA A 7 -23.61 -19.86 10.05
CA ALA A 7 -23.09 -18.98 11.10
C ALA A 7 -22.71 -19.77 12.37
N LYS A 8 -23.58 -20.71 12.78
CA LYS A 8 -23.34 -21.56 13.95
C LYS A 8 -22.13 -22.49 13.77
N ARG A 9 -21.91 -22.99 12.55
CA ARG A 9 -20.73 -23.81 12.22
C ARG A 9 -19.43 -23.00 12.27
N LEU A 10 -19.44 -21.76 11.75
CA LEU A 10 -18.28 -20.86 11.80
C LEU A 10 -17.93 -20.47 13.24
N GLU A 11 -18.94 -20.26 14.09
CA GLU A 11 -18.76 -19.98 15.51
C GLU A 11 -18.13 -21.16 16.26
N GLU A 12 -18.56 -22.39 15.97
CA GLU A 12 -17.96 -23.62 16.49
C GLU A 12 -16.52 -23.84 15.98
N GLU A 13 -16.20 -23.45 14.74
CA GLU A 13 -14.83 -23.54 14.18
C GLU A 13 -13.86 -22.50 14.74
N LEU A 14 -14.36 -21.34 15.19
CA LEU A 14 -13.57 -20.28 15.81
C LEU A 14 -13.22 -20.57 17.29
N GLN A 15 -14.00 -21.43 17.96
CA GLN A 15 -13.70 -21.86 19.31
C GLN A 15 -12.58 -22.91 19.33
N GLY A 16 -11.34 -22.46 19.57
CA GLY A 16 -10.24 -23.33 20.00
C GLY A 16 -9.14 -23.64 18.99
N ARG A 17 -8.85 -22.77 18.00
CA ARG A 17 -7.73 -22.97 17.06
C ARG A 17 -6.67 -21.88 17.11
N VAL A 18 -5.42 -22.29 16.83
CA VAL A 18 -4.19 -21.47 16.85
C VAL A 18 -3.62 -21.26 15.42
N ASP A 19 -4.29 -21.76 14.38
CA ASP A 19 -3.83 -21.66 12.98
C ASP A 19 -4.36 -20.37 12.32
N LEU A 20 -3.45 -19.41 12.14
CA LEU A 20 -3.70 -18.07 11.59
C LEU A 20 -4.21 -18.05 10.14
N ASN A 21 -3.77 -19.02 9.31
CA ASN A 21 -4.19 -19.06 7.90
C ASN A 21 -5.65 -19.49 7.79
N LYS A 22 -6.01 -20.52 8.56
CA LYS A 22 -7.38 -21.03 8.63
C LYS A 22 -8.32 -20.01 9.28
N LEU A 23 -7.84 -19.30 10.30
CA LEU A 23 -8.58 -18.19 10.93
C LEU A 23 -8.92 -17.08 9.93
N THR A 24 -7.97 -16.73 9.05
CA THR A 24 -8.14 -15.69 8.02
C THR A 24 -9.14 -16.10 6.95
N GLU A 25 -9.14 -17.38 6.55
CA GLU A 25 -10.14 -17.94 5.63
C GLU A 25 -11.53 -17.97 6.24
N THR A 26 -11.66 -18.44 7.48
CA THR A 26 -12.91 -18.44 8.26
C THR A 26 -13.45 -17.01 8.43
N TYR A 27 -12.58 -16.02 8.64
CA TYR A 27 -12.97 -14.61 8.73
C TYR A 27 -13.46 -14.06 7.38
N ARG A 28 -12.81 -14.45 6.27
CA ARG A 28 -13.23 -14.08 4.91
C ARG A 28 -14.58 -14.68 4.55
N GLU A 29 -14.82 -15.94 4.91
CA GLU A 29 -16.13 -16.60 4.75
C GLU A 29 -17.21 -15.94 5.60
N ALA A 30 -16.91 -15.58 6.85
CA ALA A 30 -17.85 -14.86 7.71
C ALA A 30 -18.21 -13.48 7.13
N MET A 31 -17.25 -12.75 6.55
CA MET A 31 -17.50 -11.48 5.86
C MET A 31 -18.37 -11.65 4.61
N GLN A 32 -18.16 -12.70 3.81
CA GLN A 32 -19.01 -13.01 2.66
C GLN A 32 -20.42 -13.39 3.08
N LEU A 33 -20.58 -14.13 4.20
CA LEU A 33 -21.88 -14.50 4.75
C LEU A 33 -22.65 -13.26 5.25
N MET A 34 -21.95 -12.32 5.88
CA MET A 34 -22.50 -11.02 6.27
C MET A 34 -22.89 -10.16 5.07
N ASP A 35 -22.11 -10.16 3.99
CA ASP A 35 -22.44 -9.47 2.73
C ASP A 35 -23.67 -10.09 2.05
N GLU A 36 -23.78 -11.43 2.06
CA GLU A 36 -24.91 -12.18 1.52
C GLU A 36 -26.21 -11.96 2.35
N ALA A 37 -26.08 -11.90 3.68
CA ALA A 37 -27.16 -11.53 4.58
C ALA A 37 -27.60 -10.07 4.37
N ASN A 38 -26.66 -9.13 4.22
CA ASN A 38 -26.96 -7.74 3.93
C ASN A 38 -27.62 -7.56 2.56
N ARG A 39 -27.21 -8.31 1.53
CA ARG A 39 -27.87 -8.34 0.21
C ARG A 39 -29.31 -8.86 0.28
N LYS A 40 -29.58 -9.90 1.09
CA LYS A 40 -30.94 -10.40 1.29
C LYS A 40 -31.84 -9.41 2.03
N THR A 41 -31.30 -8.68 3.02
CA THR A 41 -32.04 -7.66 3.79
C THR A 41 -32.25 -6.37 2.97
N GLY A 42 -31.30 -6.02 2.09
CA GLY A 42 -31.38 -4.85 1.21
C GLY A 42 -32.29 -5.02 -0.01
N GLY A 43 -32.69 -6.26 -0.35
CA GLY A 43 -33.71 -6.52 -1.36
C GLY A 43 -35.13 -6.11 -0.95
N THR A 44 -35.40 -5.99 0.35
CA THR A 44 -36.74 -5.70 0.92
C THR A 44 -36.90 -4.26 1.40
N THR A 45 -35.80 -3.52 1.59
CA THR A 45 -35.80 -2.11 1.96
C THR A 45 -34.79 -1.41 1.06
N ALA A 46 -35.24 -0.49 0.20
CA ALA A 46 -34.41 0.19 -0.82
C ALA A 46 -33.16 0.84 -0.20
N THR A 47 -32.08 0.06 -0.10
CA THR A 47 -30.80 0.44 0.51
C THR A 47 -29.73 0.36 -0.57
N GLN A 48 -28.86 1.38 -0.62
CA GLN A 48 -27.67 1.33 -1.45
C GLN A 48 -26.73 0.25 -0.90
N ASN A 49 -26.36 -0.71 -1.76
CA ASN A 49 -25.35 -1.72 -1.46
C ASN A 49 -24.00 -1.02 -1.20
N MET A 50 -23.53 -1.02 0.05
CA MET A 50 -22.22 -0.45 0.41
C MET A 50 -21.16 -1.56 0.53
N PRO A 51 -19.95 -1.39 -0.03
CA PRO A 51 -18.91 -2.42 0.00
C PRO A 51 -18.38 -2.67 1.43
N VAL A 52 -18.26 -3.95 1.79
CA VAL A 52 -17.64 -4.42 3.06
C VAL A 52 -16.12 -4.28 3.05
N GLN A 53 -15.50 -4.19 1.87
CA GLN A 53 -14.04 -4.06 1.72
C GLN A 53 -13.51 -2.72 2.27
N SER A 54 -12.33 -2.80 2.89
CA SER A 54 -11.58 -1.64 3.38
C SER A 54 -11.05 -0.80 2.23
N ALA A 55 -11.02 0.51 2.40
CA ALA A 55 -10.46 1.39 1.38
C ALA A 55 -8.92 1.39 1.35
N GLU A 56 -8.34 1.81 0.22
CA GLU A 56 -6.89 1.82 -0.05
C GLU A 56 -6.08 2.87 0.72
N THR A 57 -6.73 3.92 1.25
CA THR A 57 -6.06 4.95 2.06
C THR A 57 -6.77 5.20 3.40
N PRO A 58 -6.04 5.67 4.44
CA PRO A 58 -6.65 6.01 5.74
C PRO A 58 -7.81 7.01 5.62
N GLU A 59 -7.69 7.99 4.72
CA GLU A 59 -8.70 9.03 4.47
C GLU A 59 -9.98 8.42 3.92
N LYS A 60 -9.87 7.60 2.87
CA LYS A 60 -11.03 6.95 2.26
C LYS A 60 -11.68 5.95 3.21
N GLU A 61 -10.89 5.25 4.03
CA GLU A 61 -11.43 4.29 5.00
C GLU A 61 -12.19 5.01 6.12
N MET A 62 -11.67 6.12 6.62
CA MET A 62 -12.38 6.95 7.61
C MET A 62 -13.64 7.59 7.03
N GLU A 63 -13.62 8.02 5.77
CA GLU A 63 -14.81 8.49 5.07
C GLU A 63 -15.86 7.38 4.91
N ARG A 64 -15.46 6.17 4.50
CA ARG A 64 -16.34 5.00 4.40
C ARG A 64 -17.01 4.68 5.74
N ARG A 65 -16.24 4.63 6.84
CA ARG A 65 -16.75 4.39 8.20
C ARG A 65 -17.73 5.48 8.63
N ARG A 66 -17.44 6.75 8.33
CA ARG A 66 -18.32 7.88 8.64
C ARG A 66 -19.65 7.76 7.91
N GLU A 67 -19.64 7.44 6.62
CA GLU A 67 -20.87 7.29 5.82
C GLU A 67 -21.75 6.14 6.34
N ILE A 68 -21.15 5.04 6.80
CA ILE A 68 -21.88 3.93 7.45
C ILE A 68 -22.57 4.41 8.74
N ILE A 69 -21.87 5.16 9.59
CA ILE A 69 -22.44 5.69 10.84
C ILE A 69 -23.55 6.70 10.53
N ASN A 70 -23.30 7.65 9.64
CA ASN A 70 -24.23 8.75 9.35
C ASN A 70 -25.43 8.33 8.50
N SER A 71 -25.32 7.30 7.65
CA SER A 71 -26.48 6.70 6.96
C SER A 71 -27.45 6.06 7.97
N ARG A 72 -26.94 5.30 8.95
CA ARG A 72 -27.74 4.74 10.05
C ARG A 72 -28.36 5.83 10.92
N PHE A 73 -27.62 6.88 11.24
CA PHE A 73 -28.15 8.04 11.96
C PHE A 73 -29.34 8.69 11.23
N ARG A 74 -29.22 8.93 9.92
CA ARG A 74 -30.30 9.49 9.09
C ARG A 74 -31.54 8.59 9.06
N GLN A 75 -31.34 7.28 8.92
CA GLN A 75 -32.44 6.29 8.95
C GLN A 75 -33.14 6.27 10.31
N ALA A 76 -32.38 6.18 11.40
CA ALA A 76 -32.91 6.22 12.75
C ALA A 76 -33.73 7.51 12.96
N LYS A 77 -33.20 8.66 12.52
CA LYS A 77 -33.90 9.95 12.60
C LYS A 77 -35.25 9.97 11.89
N ASN A 78 -35.36 9.31 10.75
CA ASN A 78 -36.62 9.21 10.01
C ASN A 78 -37.63 8.25 10.65
N MET A 79 -37.15 7.22 11.38
CA MET A 79 -38.01 6.25 12.07
C MET A 79 -38.44 6.71 13.47
N MET A 80 -37.71 7.62 14.11
CA MET A 80 -37.93 8.05 15.50
C MET A 80 -39.29 8.68 15.79
N GLY A 81 -39.95 9.28 14.78
CA GLY A 81 -41.31 9.81 14.92
C GLY A 81 -42.41 8.73 15.07
N SER A 82 -42.05 7.45 14.88
CA SER A 82 -42.97 6.30 14.91
C SER A 82 -42.68 5.28 16.01
N LEU A 83 -41.69 5.55 16.88
CA LEU A 83 -41.32 4.64 17.96
C LEU A 83 -42.33 4.71 19.11
N PRO A 84 -42.83 3.57 19.64
CA PRO A 84 -43.67 3.56 20.82
C PRO A 84 -42.90 4.08 22.04
N ALA A 85 -43.59 4.76 22.95
CA ALA A 85 -42.99 5.26 24.18
C ALA A 85 -42.41 4.09 24.99
N SER A 86 -41.09 4.12 25.21
CA SER A 86 -40.33 3.09 25.91
C SER A 86 -39.43 3.73 26.98
N THR A 87 -39.17 2.99 28.06
CA THR A 87 -38.21 3.40 29.10
C THR A 87 -36.76 3.28 28.65
N GLU A 88 -36.48 2.55 27.57
CA GLU A 88 -35.13 2.45 27.00
C GLU A 88 -34.82 3.69 26.15
N LYS A 89 -33.66 4.30 26.42
CA LYS A 89 -33.14 5.46 25.69
C LYS A 89 -32.06 5.03 24.72
N PRO A 90 -32.37 4.81 23.42
CA PRO A 90 -31.36 4.36 22.47
C PRO A 90 -30.30 5.45 22.26
N GLN A 91 -29.05 5.03 22.18
CA GLN A 91 -27.94 5.87 21.75
C GLN A 91 -27.77 5.75 20.23
N ILE A 92 -27.73 6.89 19.54
CA ILE A 92 -27.60 6.94 18.09
C ILE A 92 -26.30 7.66 17.74
N PRO A 93 -25.32 6.95 17.15
CA PRO A 93 -24.02 7.52 16.80
C PRO A 93 -24.15 8.46 15.60
N GLU A 94 -23.45 9.59 15.67
CA GLU A 94 -23.25 10.54 14.58
C GLU A 94 -21.75 10.83 14.49
N ALA A 95 -21.16 10.68 13.31
CA ALA A 95 -19.72 10.78 13.10
C ALA A 95 -19.34 12.07 12.35
N PHE A 96 -18.32 12.76 12.85
CA PHE A 96 -17.79 14.00 12.29
C PHE A 96 -16.32 13.81 11.89
N PRO A 97 -15.89 14.37 10.74
CA PRO A 97 -14.50 14.22 10.30
C PRO A 97 -13.53 14.96 11.23
N LEU A 98 -12.41 14.29 11.52
CA LEU A 98 -11.36 14.75 12.40
C LEU A 98 -10.01 14.61 11.70
N GLU A 99 -9.14 15.60 11.83
CA GLU A 99 -7.73 15.48 11.45
C GLU A 99 -6.83 15.99 12.57
N GLY A 100 -5.59 15.53 12.61
CA GLY A 100 -4.69 15.96 13.65
C GLY A 100 -3.28 15.43 13.49
N TYR A 101 -2.45 15.79 14.45
CA TYR A 101 -1.12 15.23 14.60
C TYR A 101 -0.68 15.26 16.06
N ILE A 102 0.17 14.30 16.41
CA ILE A 102 0.89 14.29 17.67
C ILE A 102 2.34 14.69 17.45
N VAL A 103 2.92 15.40 18.42
CA VAL A 103 4.34 15.72 18.49
C VAL A 103 4.88 15.18 19.80
N VAL A 104 5.84 14.27 19.70
CA VAL A 104 6.57 13.70 20.84
C VAL A 104 7.96 14.29 20.84
N ASN A 105 8.28 15.09 21.85
CA ASN A 105 9.66 15.47 22.14
C ASN A 105 10.14 14.52 23.22
N GLY A 106 10.76 13.43 22.81
CA GLY A 106 11.16 12.34 23.68
C GLY A 106 12.66 12.27 23.90
N GLY A 107 13.04 11.48 24.89
CA GLY A 107 14.41 11.08 25.08
C GLY A 107 14.51 9.87 25.97
N GLU A 108 15.57 9.09 25.81
CA GLU A 108 15.90 8.00 26.74
C GLU A 108 17.17 8.35 27.48
N LYS A 109 17.15 8.25 28.81
CA LYS A 109 18.33 8.44 29.63
C LYS A 109 18.49 7.31 30.62
N GLU A 110 19.62 6.64 30.55
CA GLU A 110 19.97 5.54 31.44
C GLU A 110 21.34 5.83 32.07
N PHE A 111 21.47 5.54 33.37
CA PHE A 111 22.74 5.61 34.07
C PHE A 111 23.24 4.21 34.43
N PHE A 112 24.56 4.04 34.49
CA PHE A 112 25.25 2.88 35.03
C PHE A 112 26.36 3.37 35.96
N SER A 113 26.32 2.99 37.24
CA SER A 113 27.29 3.44 38.27
C SER A 113 27.49 4.97 38.29
N ASN A 114 26.39 5.73 38.23
CA ASN A 114 26.35 7.21 38.16
C ASN A 114 26.94 7.85 36.88
N GLU A 115 27.41 7.07 35.91
CA GLU A 115 27.73 7.56 34.56
C GLU A 115 26.58 7.37 33.59
N VAL A 116 26.52 8.22 32.56
CA VAL A 116 25.55 8.07 31.48
C VAL A 116 25.85 6.79 30.70
N LYS A 117 24.91 5.86 30.65
CA LYS A 117 24.97 4.65 29.82
C LYS A 117 24.30 4.88 28.47
N THR A 118 23.15 5.55 28.47
CA THR A 118 22.38 5.90 27.27
C THR A 118 21.87 7.32 27.43
N ASP A 119 22.01 8.15 26.41
CA ASP A 119 21.36 9.47 26.33
C ASP A 119 21.01 9.75 24.88
N ILE A 120 19.71 9.78 24.59
CA ILE A 120 19.15 10.07 23.27
C ILE A 120 18.03 11.08 23.41
N LEU A 121 17.91 11.95 22.42
CA LEU A 121 16.82 12.88 22.23
C LEU A 121 16.26 12.68 20.82
N TYR A 122 14.94 12.77 20.69
CA TYR A 122 14.25 12.61 19.43
C TYR A 122 12.96 13.45 19.39
N THR A 123 12.62 13.96 18.22
CA THR A 123 11.28 14.50 17.96
C THR A 123 10.56 13.66 16.92
N ILE A 124 9.36 13.22 17.24
CA ILE A 124 8.51 12.43 16.36
C ILE A 124 7.21 13.19 16.13
N LYS A 125 6.82 13.32 14.87
CA LYS A 125 5.53 13.84 14.47
C LYS A 125 4.75 12.76 13.72
N GLU A 126 3.59 12.39 14.24
CA GLU A 126 2.68 11.46 13.57
C GLU A 126 1.37 12.19 13.24
N SER A 127 1.02 12.22 11.96
CA SER A 127 -0.24 12.79 11.45
C SER A 127 -1.27 11.68 11.30
N PHE A 128 -2.55 12.02 11.50
CA PHE A 128 -3.65 11.07 11.41
C PHE A 128 -4.93 11.73 10.90
N VAL A 129 -5.83 10.88 10.41
CA VAL A 129 -7.23 11.21 10.12
C VAL A 129 -8.14 10.33 10.96
N GLY A 130 -9.32 10.82 11.28
CA GLY A 130 -10.23 10.12 12.16
C GLY A 130 -11.68 10.58 12.05
N ASN A 131 -12.51 9.97 12.88
CA ASN A 131 -13.90 10.38 13.10
C ASN A 131 -14.12 10.60 14.60
N LEU A 132 -14.71 11.75 14.93
CA LEU A 132 -15.32 12.00 16.23
C LEU A 132 -16.75 11.50 16.19
N ILE A 133 -17.08 10.50 17.00
CA ILE A 133 -18.40 9.90 17.08
C ILE A 133 -19.10 10.47 18.32
N ALA A 134 -20.21 11.18 18.10
CA ALA A 134 -21.10 11.62 19.15
C ALA A 134 -22.26 10.63 19.29
N LEU A 135 -22.36 9.98 20.46
CA LEU A 135 -23.46 9.10 20.80
C LEU A 135 -24.59 9.96 21.39
N ASN A 136 -25.63 10.19 20.58
CA ASN A 136 -26.78 11.00 20.96
C ASN A 136 -27.84 10.13 21.64
N THR A 137 -28.20 10.43 22.89
CA THR A 137 -29.24 9.70 23.62
C THR A 137 -30.62 10.22 23.24
N TYR A 138 -31.51 9.36 22.73
CA TYR A 138 -32.88 9.74 22.38
C TYR A 138 -33.87 9.41 23.50
N ASP A 139 -34.67 10.40 23.92
CA ASP A 139 -35.77 10.22 24.86
C ASP A 139 -37.08 10.03 24.09
N SER A 140 -37.52 8.77 23.98
CA SER A 140 -38.75 8.41 23.28
C SER A 140 -40.02 8.94 23.95
N THR A 141 -39.97 9.27 25.26
CA THR A 141 -41.11 9.86 25.99
C THR A 141 -41.26 11.34 25.71
N LYS A 142 -40.15 12.06 25.49
CA LYS A 142 -40.15 13.49 25.14
C LYS A 142 -40.12 13.76 23.64
N GLY A 143 -39.94 12.73 22.81
CA GLY A 143 -39.83 12.85 21.36
C GLY A 143 -38.63 13.68 20.90
N ARG A 144 -37.54 13.73 21.68
CA ARG A 144 -36.35 14.54 21.39
C ARG A 144 -35.08 13.88 21.93
N PHE A 145 -33.93 14.25 21.35
CA PHE A 145 -32.64 13.92 21.94
C PHE A 145 -32.48 14.61 23.29
N ASP A 146 -32.02 13.86 24.29
CA ASP A 146 -31.53 14.44 25.53
C ASP A 146 -30.26 15.25 25.22
N GLY A 147 -30.01 16.31 25.98
CA GLY A 147 -28.86 17.19 25.78
C GLY A 147 -27.50 16.55 26.12
N GLU A 148 -27.49 15.30 26.59
CA GLU A 148 -26.28 14.58 26.98
C GLU A 148 -25.74 13.74 25.83
N LYS A 149 -24.44 13.96 25.53
CA LYS A 149 -23.69 13.23 24.50
C LYS A 149 -22.50 12.52 25.12
N GLU A 150 -22.25 11.31 24.65
CA GLU A 150 -20.98 10.61 24.85
C GLU A 150 -20.13 10.73 23.58
N TYR A 151 -18.81 10.66 23.73
CA TYR A 151 -17.89 10.89 22.63
C TYR A 151 -16.88 9.74 22.52
N GLU A 152 -16.65 9.33 21.27
CA GLU A 152 -15.60 8.40 20.89
C GLU A 152 -14.75 9.02 19.78
N ILE A 153 -13.44 8.72 19.75
CA ILE A 153 -12.58 9.07 18.61
C ILE A 153 -11.97 7.79 18.05
N GLN A 154 -12.10 7.62 16.74
CA GLN A 154 -11.38 6.63 15.95
C GLN A 154 -10.37 7.34 15.06
N SER A 155 -9.15 6.81 14.94
CA SER A 155 -8.11 7.44 14.11
C SER A 155 -7.20 6.42 13.41
N LEU A 156 -6.68 6.82 12.26
CA LEU A 156 -5.70 6.09 11.46
C LEU A 156 -4.51 7.00 11.15
N SER A 157 -3.31 6.44 11.33
CA SER A 157 -2.05 7.10 10.97
C SER A 157 -1.95 7.32 9.46
N THR A 158 -1.51 8.50 9.06
CA THR A 158 -1.27 8.87 7.66
C THR A 158 0.20 9.06 7.35
N LYS A 159 0.96 9.66 8.28
CA LYS A 159 2.39 9.94 8.08
C LYS A 159 3.13 10.04 9.40
N ILE A 160 4.28 9.38 9.49
CA ILE A 160 5.20 9.49 10.62
C ILE A 160 6.50 10.12 10.13
N ASN A 161 6.96 11.15 10.84
CA ASN A 161 8.23 11.83 10.60
C ASN A 161 9.04 11.87 11.89
N VAL A 162 10.30 11.46 11.82
CA VAL A 162 11.25 11.57 12.94
C VAL A 162 12.25 12.66 12.59
N SER A 163 12.08 13.84 13.19
CA SER A 163 12.92 15.01 12.94
C SER A 163 13.84 15.25 14.13
N GLY A 164 15.14 14.97 13.98
CA GLY A 164 16.14 15.25 15.00
C GLY A 164 16.33 14.11 15.98
N VAL A 165 17.00 13.03 15.54
CA VAL A 165 17.55 11.99 16.42
C VAL A 165 18.99 12.34 16.73
N ALA A 166 19.33 12.47 18.01
CA ALA A 166 20.69 12.67 18.44
C ALA A 166 20.92 11.98 19.78
N GLY A 167 21.95 11.16 19.85
CA GLY A 167 22.25 10.47 21.09
C GLY A 167 23.38 9.47 20.96
N LYS A 168 23.70 8.87 22.10
CA LYS A 168 24.76 7.88 22.21
C LYS A 168 24.44 6.83 23.27
N LYS A 169 24.99 5.64 23.08
CA LYS A 169 24.95 4.56 24.07
C LYS A 169 26.35 3.98 24.26
N CYS A 170 26.69 3.70 25.51
CA CYS A 170 27.94 3.05 25.83
C CYS A 170 27.87 1.57 25.41
N VAL A 171 28.81 1.15 24.57
CA VAL A 171 28.91 -0.24 24.10
C VAL A 171 30.09 -0.99 24.70
N ARG A 172 31.03 -0.27 25.34
CA ARG A 172 32.17 -0.88 26.04
C ARG A 172 32.60 -0.05 27.26
N TRP A 173 32.58 -0.68 28.44
CA TRP A 173 33.12 -0.12 29.68
C TRP A 173 34.61 -0.41 29.83
N SER A 174 35.32 0.45 30.58
CA SER A 174 36.72 0.24 30.92
C SER A 174 36.90 -0.98 31.84
N TYR A 175 37.94 -1.76 31.60
CA TYR A 175 38.31 -2.89 32.45
C TYR A 175 38.86 -2.44 33.81
N TYR A 176 39.51 -1.27 33.86
CA TYR A 176 40.18 -0.73 35.05
C TYR A 176 39.28 0.17 35.90
N SER A 177 38.19 0.68 35.32
CA SER A 177 37.20 1.51 36.01
C SER A 177 35.80 1.13 35.53
N PRO A 178 35.00 0.43 36.35
CA PRO A 178 33.63 0.03 36.00
C PRO A 178 32.69 1.20 35.70
N SER A 179 33.13 2.44 35.93
CA SER A 179 32.39 3.68 35.76
C SER A 179 33.03 4.57 34.70
N SER A 180 33.60 4.02 33.62
CA SER A 180 34.09 4.83 32.50
C SER A 180 33.83 4.16 31.15
N CYS A 181 33.06 4.83 30.30
CA CYS A 181 32.78 4.33 28.95
C CYS A 181 33.95 4.57 27.98
N THR A 182 34.49 3.49 27.40
CA THR A 182 35.62 3.54 26.45
C THR A 182 35.18 3.56 24.98
N ARG A 183 33.94 3.14 24.68
CA ARG A 183 33.40 3.16 23.32
C ARG A 183 31.91 3.49 23.31
N TRP A 184 31.55 4.44 22.46
CA TRP A 184 30.19 4.89 22.23
C TRP A 184 29.72 4.50 20.84
N THR A 185 28.45 4.10 20.72
CA THR A 185 27.70 4.08 19.45
C THR A 185 26.82 5.33 19.39
N ARG A 186 26.63 5.88 18.20
CA ARG A 186 25.75 7.05 17.98
C ARG A 186 24.51 6.66 17.21
N PHE A 187 23.38 7.24 17.58
CA PHE A 187 22.11 7.02 16.89
C PHE A 187 21.88 8.15 15.89
N LEU A 188 22.01 7.83 14.60
CA LEU A 188 21.76 8.75 13.49
C LEU A 188 20.69 8.22 12.52
N ARG A 189 20.29 6.95 12.68
CA ARG A 189 19.32 6.26 11.86
C ARG A 189 18.22 5.69 12.73
N TYR A 190 17.06 5.44 12.15
CA TYR A 190 15.92 4.86 12.82
C TYR A 190 15.15 3.96 11.86
N ASP A 191 14.38 3.05 12.44
CA ASP A 191 13.39 2.23 11.77
C ASP A 191 12.05 2.39 12.48
N ILE A 192 10.97 2.53 11.72
CA ILE A 192 9.62 2.69 12.24
C ILE A 192 8.96 1.32 12.16
N ASN A 193 8.55 0.79 13.31
CA ASN A 193 7.86 -0.49 13.35
C ASN A 193 6.55 -0.37 12.55
N LYS A 194 6.37 -1.27 11.58
CA LYS A 194 5.24 -1.28 10.65
C LYS A 194 3.90 -1.65 11.31
N GLY A 195 3.90 -2.08 12.58
CA GLY A 195 2.70 -2.35 13.40
C GLY A 195 1.84 -3.53 12.94
N GLU A 196 0.84 -3.90 13.75
CA GLU A 196 -0.22 -4.82 13.32
C GLU A 196 -1.13 -4.10 12.32
N ARG A 197 -1.22 -4.63 11.10
CA ARG A 197 -2.03 -4.08 10.00
C ARG A 197 -3.42 -4.68 10.06
N TYR A 198 -4.42 -3.88 10.42
CA TYR A 198 -5.82 -4.28 10.23
C TYR A 198 -6.66 -3.10 9.72
N PRO A 199 -7.19 -3.10 8.48
CA PRO A 199 -6.97 -4.04 7.37
C PRO A 199 -5.80 -3.63 6.46
N GLN A 200 -5.11 -2.51 6.75
CA GLN A 200 -3.95 -1.99 5.99
C GLN A 200 -3.22 -0.83 6.69
N PHE A 201 -3.82 -0.21 7.72
CA PHE A 201 -3.32 1.01 8.35
C PHE A 201 -3.05 0.83 9.84
N ARG A 202 -2.20 1.70 10.40
CA ARG A 202 -1.98 1.79 11.85
C ARG A 202 -3.13 2.57 12.49
N ALA A 203 -3.90 1.90 13.34
CA ALA A 203 -5.02 2.49 14.08
C ALA A 203 -4.60 3.05 15.45
N ASP A 204 -5.55 3.72 16.12
CA ASP A 204 -5.46 4.13 17.52
C ASP A 204 -4.32 5.10 17.85
N VAL A 205 -3.99 5.99 16.89
CA VAL A 205 -3.06 7.12 17.14
C VAL A 205 -3.61 8.01 18.24
N VAL A 206 -4.91 8.29 18.17
CA VAL A 206 -5.71 8.98 19.18
C VAL A 206 -7.03 8.26 19.37
N SER A 207 -7.42 8.05 20.61
CA SER A 207 -8.74 7.58 21.01
C SER A 207 -9.33 8.50 22.07
N ALA A 208 -10.65 8.54 22.15
CA ALA A 208 -11.37 9.16 23.24
C ALA A 208 -12.48 8.21 23.69
N GLU A 209 -12.70 8.15 24.99
CA GLU A 209 -13.78 7.36 25.59
C GLU A 209 -14.39 8.16 26.74
N SER A 210 -15.70 7.99 26.93
CA SER A 210 -16.39 8.52 28.11
C SER A 210 -15.94 7.72 29.33
N ALA A 211 -15.46 8.42 30.36
CA ALA A 211 -15.09 7.85 31.65
C ALA A 211 -16.21 8.07 32.69
N GLU A 212 -16.12 7.36 33.82
CA GLU A 212 -17.04 7.53 34.94
C GLU A 212 -17.16 9.01 35.37
N ASN A 213 -18.37 9.42 35.78
CA ASN A 213 -18.71 10.78 36.21
C ASN A 213 -18.71 11.86 35.11
N GLY A 214 -18.97 11.49 33.85
CA GLY A 214 -19.15 12.46 32.75
C GLY A 214 -17.85 13.16 32.32
N ARG A 215 -16.71 12.51 32.55
CA ARG A 215 -15.40 12.95 32.06
C ARG A 215 -15.10 12.27 30.73
N ILE A 216 -14.23 12.87 29.93
CA ILE A 216 -13.77 12.33 28.65
C ILE A 216 -12.28 12.09 28.76
N LYS A 217 -11.88 10.85 28.53
CA LYS A 217 -10.49 10.43 28.55
C LYS A 217 -9.98 10.38 27.12
N VAL A 218 -9.07 11.28 26.77
CA VAL A 218 -8.41 11.33 25.45
C VAL A 218 -7.03 10.71 25.59
N THR A 219 -6.72 9.69 24.80
CA THR A 219 -5.42 9.01 24.81
C THR A 219 -4.74 9.17 23.46
N ALA A 220 -3.46 9.49 23.46
CA ALA A 220 -2.61 9.50 22.27
C ALA A 220 -1.47 8.50 22.41
N ASN A 221 -1.20 7.74 21.35
CA ASN A 221 -0.17 6.71 21.30
C ASN A 221 0.87 7.04 20.22
N ALA A 222 2.13 7.09 20.62
CA ALA A 222 3.27 7.34 19.75
C ALA A 222 3.65 6.10 18.91
N PRO A 223 4.34 6.26 17.77
CA PRO A 223 4.85 5.14 16.97
C PRO A 223 5.99 4.41 17.66
N ALA A 224 6.00 3.08 17.56
CA ALA A 224 7.16 2.30 17.97
C ALA A 224 8.32 2.55 17.00
N VAL A 225 9.33 3.29 17.45
CA VAL A 225 10.53 3.62 16.67
C VAL A 225 11.73 2.91 17.29
N THR A 226 12.56 2.30 16.45
CA THR A 226 13.84 1.70 16.84
C THR A 226 14.97 2.56 16.31
N PHE A 227 15.83 3.08 17.19
CA PHE A 227 17.01 3.83 16.82
C PHE A 227 18.18 2.87 16.57
N LEU A 228 18.86 3.05 15.43
CA LEU A 228 19.93 2.17 14.95
C LEU A 228 21.29 2.84 15.19
N GLY A 229 22.17 2.13 15.88
CA GLY A 229 23.54 2.56 16.14
C GLY A 229 24.42 2.50 14.89
N ASP A 230 25.39 3.41 14.81
CA ASP A 230 26.40 3.44 13.73
C ASP A 230 27.39 2.27 13.76
N ASP A 231 27.40 1.48 14.85
CA ASP A 231 28.14 0.23 14.97
C ASP A 231 27.48 -0.98 14.28
N GLY A 232 26.28 -0.81 13.73
CA GLY A 232 25.53 -1.84 12.99
C GLY A 232 25.00 -2.99 13.85
N LYS A 233 25.11 -2.90 15.19
CA LYS A 233 24.69 -3.96 16.13
C LYS A 233 23.80 -3.45 17.25
N THR A 234 23.97 -2.20 17.67
CA THR A 234 23.25 -1.67 18.82
C THR A 234 21.95 -1.01 18.39
N ASN A 235 20.83 -1.55 18.86
CA ASN A 235 19.50 -0.98 18.66
C ASN A 235 18.90 -0.48 19.98
N LEU A 236 18.05 0.54 19.91
CA LEU A 236 17.36 1.13 21.05
C LEU A 236 15.91 1.41 20.69
N GLY A 237 14.97 0.77 21.38
CA GLY A 237 13.54 1.11 21.25
C GLY A 237 13.24 2.45 21.90
N MET A 238 12.32 3.21 21.31
CA MET A 238 11.69 4.37 21.92
C MET A 238 11.00 3.96 23.22
N GLY A 239 11.09 4.75 24.29
CA GLY A 239 10.46 4.52 25.60
C GLY A 239 9.28 5.46 25.92
N CYS A 240 9.07 6.50 25.11
CA CYS A 240 8.01 7.51 25.28
C CYS A 240 6.74 7.16 24.47
N PHE A 241 5.85 6.33 25.01
CA PHE A 241 4.79 5.69 24.21
C PHE A 241 3.41 6.33 24.22
N SER A 242 2.95 6.95 25.30
CA SER A 242 1.56 7.43 25.38
C SER A 242 1.35 8.61 26.32
N ALA A 243 0.30 9.38 26.05
CA ALA A 243 -0.22 10.42 26.91
C ALA A 243 -1.74 10.30 27.03
N THR A 244 -2.27 10.62 28.22
CA THR A 244 -3.71 10.59 28.50
C THR A 244 -4.14 11.90 29.15
N TRP A 245 -5.16 12.55 28.61
CA TRP A 245 -5.80 13.73 29.17
C TRP A 245 -7.20 13.37 29.65
N VAL A 246 -7.60 13.92 30.79
CA VAL A 246 -8.96 13.76 31.33
C VAL A 246 -9.58 15.13 31.38
N LEU A 247 -10.62 15.33 30.57
CA LEU A 247 -11.32 16.60 30.40
C LEU A 247 -12.74 16.46 30.94
N ASN A 248 -13.31 17.56 31.41
CA ASN A 248 -14.75 17.59 31.70
C ASN A 248 -15.54 17.64 30.39
N ARG A 249 -16.75 17.04 30.33
CA ARG A 249 -17.58 17.04 29.11
C ARG A 249 -17.80 18.44 28.53
N SER A 250 -18.15 19.42 29.38
CA SER A 250 -18.38 20.81 28.95
C SER A 250 -17.13 21.49 28.39
N GLU A 251 -15.96 21.18 28.95
CA GLU A 251 -14.67 21.68 28.48
C GLU A 251 -14.32 21.08 27.11
N PHE A 252 -14.49 19.78 26.95
CA PHE A 252 -14.28 19.10 25.68
C PHE A 252 -15.21 19.64 24.59
N GLU A 253 -16.50 19.80 24.88
CA GLU A 253 -17.47 20.39 23.94
C GLU A 253 -17.14 21.84 23.57
N HIS A 254 -16.65 22.63 24.52
CA HIS A 254 -16.19 23.98 24.25
C HIS A 254 -14.96 23.98 23.33
N LEU A 255 -14.02 23.06 23.52
CA LEU A 255 -12.86 22.88 22.66
C LEU A 255 -13.27 22.43 21.25
N LEU A 256 -14.24 21.52 21.12
CA LEU A 256 -14.82 21.10 19.84
C LEU A 256 -15.47 22.28 19.09
N LYS A 257 -16.21 23.15 19.79
CA LYS A 257 -16.84 24.34 19.19
C LYS A 257 -15.83 25.33 18.61
N ARG A 258 -14.64 25.44 19.20
CA ARG A 258 -13.55 26.27 18.68
C ARG A 258 -12.92 25.70 17.40
N GLY A 259 -13.16 24.43 17.09
CA GLY A 259 -12.71 23.75 15.88
C GLY A 259 -11.26 23.28 15.90
N GLU A 260 -10.45 23.76 16.86
CA GLU A 260 -9.05 23.36 17.05
C GLU A 260 -8.75 23.13 18.53
N ILE A 261 -8.14 21.99 18.84
CA ILE A 261 -7.79 21.56 20.19
C ILE A 261 -6.29 21.27 20.22
N SER A 262 -5.60 21.79 21.25
CA SER A 262 -4.19 21.49 21.50
C SER A 262 -4.03 21.06 22.95
N LEU A 263 -3.64 19.81 23.17
CA LEU A 263 -3.44 19.23 24.50
C LEU A 263 -1.96 18.91 24.69
N HIS A 264 -1.37 19.45 25.75
CA HIS A 264 0.04 19.25 26.08
C HIS A 264 0.18 18.41 27.36
N LYS A 265 1.16 17.51 27.43
CA LYS A 265 1.45 16.72 28.63
C LYS A 265 2.92 16.37 28.75
N ASP A 266 3.44 16.48 29.98
CA ASP A 266 4.71 15.88 30.37
C ASP A 266 4.57 14.36 30.48
N ILE A 267 5.35 13.62 29.69
CA ILE A 267 5.33 12.15 29.63
C ILE A 267 6.58 11.50 30.23
N GLY A 268 7.59 12.31 30.55
CA GLY A 268 8.81 11.83 31.21
C GLY A 268 8.51 11.22 32.58
N ARG A 269 9.07 10.05 32.86
CA ARG A 269 8.92 9.37 34.16
C ARG A 269 10.21 9.47 34.96
N PRO A 270 10.18 9.82 36.26
CA PRO A 270 11.38 9.97 37.06
C PRO A 270 12.23 8.70 37.18
N MET A 271 11.63 7.50 37.29
CA MET A 271 12.31 6.20 37.40
C MET A 271 11.38 5.04 36.97
N GLY A 272 11.82 4.16 36.07
CA GLY A 272 11.11 2.97 35.55
C GLY A 272 12.01 2.17 34.58
N PRO A 273 11.74 0.88 34.28
CA PRO A 273 12.72 -0.04 33.71
C PRO A 273 13.29 0.49 32.38
N SER A 274 14.62 0.44 32.32
CA SER A 274 15.43 0.97 31.24
C SER A 274 15.11 0.37 29.87
N PRO A 275 15.12 1.17 28.78
CA PRO A 275 15.31 2.62 28.74
C PRO A 275 13.95 3.31 28.93
N GLY A 276 13.79 4.07 30.01
CA GLY A 276 12.56 4.79 30.32
C GLY A 276 12.57 6.22 29.81
N CYS A 277 11.39 6.69 29.36
CA CYS A 277 11.16 8.05 28.87
C CYS A 277 11.68 9.12 29.85
N ARG A 278 12.69 9.88 29.42
CA ARG A 278 13.47 10.83 30.21
C ARG A 278 12.57 11.96 30.77
N PRO A 279 12.80 12.43 32.01
CA PRO A 279 12.18 13.65 32.54
C PRO A 279 12.39 14.87 31.62
N GLY A 280 11.32 15.62 31.39
CA GLY A 280 11.28 16.72 30.41
C GLY A 280 10.81 16.31 29.01
N SER A 281 10.57 15.02 28.77
CA SER A 281 9.91 14.56 27.56
C SER A 281 8.43 14.96 27.55
N THR A 282 7.93 15.43 26.42
CA THR A 282 6.57 15.95 26.27
C THR A 282 5.85 15.33 25.08
N MET A 283 4.52 15.25 25.18
CA MET A 283 3.63 14.93 24.07
C MET A 283 2.60 16.05 23.90
N THR A 284 2.45 16.51 22.67
CA THR A 284 1.41 17.49 22.30
C THR A 284 0.51 16.90 21.23
N LEU A 285 -0.79 16.89 21.49
CA LEU A 285 -1.84 16.45 20.57
C LEU A 285 -2.54 17.67 19.98
N HIS A 286 -2.57 17.76 18.66
CA HIS A 286 -3.36 18.73 17.91
C HIS A 286 -4.53 18.01 17.22
N LEU A 287 -5.74 18.48 17.44
CA LEU A 287 -6.97 18.00 16.81
C LEU A 287 -7.70 19.14 16.12
N LYS A 288 -8.28 18.84 14.97
CA LYS A 288 -9.14 19.75 14.21
C LYS A 288 -10.38 19.01 13.74
N VAL A 289 -11.54 19.47 14.20
CA VAL A 289 -12.82 18.96 13.71
C VAL A 289 -13.11 19.67 12.40
N LYS A 290 -13.17 18.92 11.29
CA LYS A 290 -13.63 19.47 10.03
C LYS A 290 -15.13 19.68 10.16
N LYS A 291 -15.59 20.93 10.06
CA LYS A 291 -17.00 21.17 9.75
C LYS A 291 -17.21 20.62 8.34
N GLU A 292 -18.06 19.61 8.20
CA GLU A 292 -18.58 19.28 6.88
C GLU A 292 -19.23 20.57 6.34
N PRO A 293 -18.88 21.01 5.12
CA PRO A 293 -19.60 22.11 4.50
C PRO A 293 -21.07 21.67 4.44
N GLU A 294 -21.98 22.47 4.98
CA GLU A 294 -23.41 22.18 4.91
C GLU A 294 -23.78 21.88 3.45
N GLU A 295 -24.33 20.69 3.20
CA GLU A 295 -24.94 20.40 1.90
C GLU A 295 -26.05 21.43 1.69
N CYS A 296 -25.85 22.26 0.68
CA CYS A 296 -26.68 23.43 0.43
C CYS A 296 -28.10 22.98 0.11
N ARG A 297 -29.06 23.39 0.95
CA ARG A 297 -30.49 23.23 0.68
C ARG A 297 -30.99 24.13 -0.47
N ASP A 298 -30.11 24.93 -1.08
CA ASP A 298 -30.45 25.83 -2.20
C ASP A 298 -29.38 25.90 -3.30
N MET A 299 -28.89 24.75 -3.76
CA MET A 299 -27.92 24.61 -4.86
C MET A 299 -28.46 24.99 -6.26
N ARG A 300 -29.67 25.54 -6.38
CA ARG A 300 -30.34 25.74 -7.69
C ARG A 300 -29.67 26.78 -8.61
N SER A 301 -28.71 27.56 -8.12
CA SER A 301 -28.11 28.65 -8.90
C SER A 301 -26.63 28.49 -9.24
N VAL A 302 -25.91 27.50 -8.68
CA VAL A 302 -24.46 27.34 -8.93
C VAL A 302 -24.10 25.95 -9.45
N GLU A 303 -23.58 25.88 -10.66
CA GLU A 303 -23.09 24.65 -11.30
C GLU A 303 -21.57 24.72 -11.50
N LEU A 304 -20.87 23.60 -11.29
CA LEU A 304 -19.45 23.40 -11.58
C LEU A 304 -19.30 22.22 -12.53
N MET A 305 -18.56 22.42 -13.61
CA MET A 305 -18.26 21.41 -14.62
C MET A 305 -16.76 21.38 -14.89
N ILE A 306 -16.17 20.18 -14.98
CA ILE A 306 -14.82 19.98 -15.52
C ILE A 306 -14.96 19.70 -17.03
N ILE A 307 -14.38 20.59 -17.83
CA ILE A 307 -14.29 20.51 -19.30
C ILE A 307 -13.08 19.66 -19.69
N GLY A 308 -11.93 19.89 -19.03
CA GLY A 308 -10.70 19.13 -19.19
C GLY A 308 -10.05 18.85 -17.84
N PRO A 309 -9.51 17.64 -17.59
CA PRO A 309 -9.42 16.51 -18.52
C PRO A 309 -10.75 15.76 -18.67
N GLU A 310 -10.91 15.02 -19.76
CA GLU A 310 -11.99 14.04 -19.90
C GLU A 310 -11.82 12.90 -18.88
N ASP A 311 -12.94 12.32 -18.44
CA ASP A 311 -12.91 11.22 -17.49
C ASP A 311 -12.27 9.98 -18.12
N LYS A 312 -11.30 9.38 -17.42
CA LYS A 312 -10.45 8.28 -17.87
C LYS A 312 -9.58 8.60 -19.09
N SER A 313 -9.34 9.89 -19.35
CA SER A 313 -8.38 10.29 -20.38
C SER A 313 -6.99 9.75 -20.07
N ARG A 314 -6.28 9.36 -21.12
CA ARG A 314 -4.97 8.71 -21.01
C ARG A 314 -3.86 9.68 -21.42
N HIS A 315 -2.82 9.75 -20.59
CA HIS A 315 -1.71 10.68 -20.73
C HIS A 315 -0.40 9.91 -20.63
N VAL A 316 0.54 10.18 -21.53
CA VAL A 316 1.83 9.47 -21.57
C VAL A 316 2.97 10.48 -21.51
N PHE A 317 4.05 10.14 -20.81
CA PHE A 317 5.30 10.89 -20.91
C PHE A 317 5.86 10.79 -22.33
N SER A 318 6.37 11.91 -22.84
CA SER A 318 7.00 11.96 -24.16
C SER A 318 8.35 11.23 -24.18
N ASP A 319 8.67 10.71 -25.37
CA ASP A 319 9.93 10.02 -25.65
C ASP A 319 11.14 10.97 -25.54
N GLU A 320 12.32 10.38 -25.40
CA GLU A 320 13.58 11.13 -25.22
C GLU A 320 13.99 11.93 -26.47
N TYR A 321 13.58 11.48 -27.66
CA TYR A 321 14.06 11.98 -28.95
C TYR A 321 13.24 13.13 -29.57
N LEU A 322 12.18 13.61 -28.90
CA LEU A 322 11.52 14.84 -29.32
C LEU A 322 12.38 16.04 -28.87
N VAL A 323 12.62 17.00 -29.77
CA VAL A 323 13.39 18.26 -29.57
C VAL A 323 13.49 18.63 -28.08
N SER A 324 14.69 18.73 -27.51
CA SER A 324 15.02 18.73 -26.06
C SER A 324 14.12 19.54 -25.10
N GLU A 325 13.38 20.51 -25.63
CA GLU A 325 12.35 21.25 -24.88
C GLU A 325 11.05 20.44 -24.63
N HIS A 326 10.82 19.34 -25.36
CA HIS A 326 9.60 18.53 -25.34
C HIS A 326 9.84 17.08 -24.90
N SER A 327 11.08 16.65 -24.69
CA SER A 327 11.40 15.30 -24.21
C SER A 327 11.12 15.13 -22.72
N ASN A 328 10.76 13.90 -22.34
CA ASN A 328 10.56 13.45 -20.96
C ASN A 328 9.53 14.29 -20.20
N LYS A 329 8.41 14.62 -20.85
CA LYS A 329 7.35 15.47 -20.31
C LYS A 329 5.96 14.85 -20.48
N LEU A 330 5.10 15.05 -19.49
CA LEU A 330 3.67 14.79 -19.58
C LEU A 330 2.91 16.11 -19.39
N THR A 331 1.95 16.39 -20.26
CA THR A 331 1.12 17.60 -20.19
C THR A 331 -0.33 17.22 -19.87
N LEU A 332 -0.91 17.90 -18.88
CA LEU A 332 -2.28 17.73 -18.45
C LEU A 332 -2.98 19.09 -18.48
N GLU A 333 -3.99 19.21 -19.33
CA GLU A 333 -4.82 20.43 -19.47
C GLU A 333 -6.02 20.35 -18.52
N LEU A 334 -6.16 21.38 -17.68
CA LEU A 334 -7.25 21.54 -16.73
C LEU A 334 -8.12 22.70 -17.18
N GLU A 335 -9.41 22.48 -17.30
CA GLU A 335 -10.38 23.51 -17.64
C GLU A 335 -11.70 23.24 -16.94
N ALA A 336 -12.25 24.26 -16.28
CA ALA A 336 -13.53 24.20 -15.61
C ALA A 336 -14.43 25.36 -16.04
N ARG A 337 -15.72 25.09 -16.03
CA ARG A 337 -16.77 26.08 -16.27
C ARG A 337 -17.71 26.13 -15.08
N THR A 338 -18.20 27.32 -14.77
CA THR A 338 -19.20 27.51 -13.73
C THR A 338 -20.43 28.22 -14.29
N VAL A 339 -21.60 27.96 -13.71
CA VAL A 339 -22.80 28.77 -13.92
C VAL A 339 -23.16 29.34 -12.55
N PRO A 340 -23.20 30.66 -12.34
CA PRO A 340 -22.81 31.72 -13.27
C PRO A 340 -21.30 31.72 -13.55
N GLU A 341 -20.92 32.19 -14.75
CA GLU A 341 -19.53 32.22 -15.26
C GLU A 341 -18.56 33.01 -14.37
N ARG A 342 -19.07 33.98 -13.58
CA ARG A 342 -18.28 34.83 -12.69
C ARG A 342 -17.46 34.07 -11.64
N TYR A 343 -17.80 32.81 -11.38
CA TYR A 343 -17.12 31.97 -10.41
C TYR A 343 -15.99 31.11 -11.01
N ALA A 344 -15.79 31.13 -12.33
CA ALA A 344 -14.84 30.24 -13.00
C ALA A 344 -13.40 30.45 -12.51
N ASP A 345 -13.00 31.69 -12.24
CA ASP A 345 -11.65 32.02 -11.73
C ASP A 345 -11.47 31.70 -10.24
N SER A 346 -12.56 31.37 -9.53
CA SER A 346 -12.55 30.96 -8.12
C SER A 346 -12.44 29.44 -7.93
N VAL A 347 -12.39 28.67 -9.01
CA VAL A 347 -12.25 27.21 -8.95
C VAL A 347 -10.87 26.84 -8.42
N GLU A 348 -10.83 26.11 -7.32
CA GLU A 348 -9.63 25.55 -6.69
C GLU A 348 -9.40 24.14 -7.23
N TRP A 349 -8.21 23.87 -7.76
CA TRP A 349 -7.86 22.54 -8.28
C TRP A 349 -7.04 21.74 -7.29
N THR A 350 -7.34 20.45 -7.12
CA THR A 350 -6.41 19.46 -6.59
C THR A 350 -5.88 18.67 -7.77
N ILE A 351 -4.58 18.79 -7.98
CA ILE A 351 -3.86 18.26 -9.13
C ILE A 351 -2.97 17.11 -8.61
N PRO A 352 -2.96 15.93 -9.24
CA PRO A 352 -2.18 14.82 -8.74
C PRO A 352 -0.69 15.18 -8.66
N GLU A 353 -0.03 14.65 -7.63
CA GLU A 353 1.43 14.67 -7.55
C GLU A 353 1.96 13.38 -8.18
N ILE A 354 3.14 13.49 -8.80
CA ILE A 354 3.90 12.36 -9.34
C ILE A 354 5.28 12.50 -8.70
N GLU A 355 5.54 11.70 -7.67
CA GLU A 355 6.78 11.79 -6.91
C GLU A 355 7.99 11.53 -7.82
N GLY A 356 9.06 12.31 -7.67
CA GLY A 356 10.22 12.27 -8.57
C GLY A 356 10.07 13.05 -9.88
N SER A 357 8.86 13.45 -10.28
CA SER A 357 8.65 14.34 -11.43
C SER A 357 8.62 15.82 -11.02
N ASN A 358 9.29 16.68 -11.79
CA ASN A 358 9.20 18.13 -11.57
C ASN A 358 7.91 18.69 -12.18
N ARG A 359 6.97 19.12 -11.32
CA ARG A 359 5.69 19.69 -11.73
C ARG A 359 5.77 21.20 -11.91
N THR A 360 5.36 21.67 -13.08
CA THR A 360 5.17 23.09 -13.39
C THR A 360 3.72 23.36 -13.78
N ILE A 361 3.17 24.50 -13.36
CA ILE A 361 1.77 24.89 -13.60
C ILE A 361 1.78 26.25 -14.26
N THR A 362 1.00 26.40 -15.34
CA THR A 362 0.82 27.67 -16.05
C THR A 362 -0.67 28.02 -16.10
N PRO A 363 -1.10 29.20 -15.63
CA PRO A 363 -0.32 30.26 -14.97
C PRO A 363 0.34 29.81 -13.67
N ALA A 364 1.49 30.42 -13.32
CA ALA A 364 2.27 30.05 -12.14
C ALA A 364 1.46 30.25 -10.84
N SER A 365 1.50 29.25 -9.97
CA SER A 365 0.88 29.28 -8.64
C SER A 365 1.77 28.57 -7.63
N THR A 366 1.91 29.15 -6.43
CA THR A 366 2.61 28.54 -5.29
C THR A 366 1.66 27.82 -4.32
N SER A 367 0.35 27.94 -4.54
CA SER A 367 -0.67 27.24 -3.75
C SER A 367 -0.73 25.75 -4.12
N SER A 368 -0.87 24.88 -3.12
CA SER A 368 -1.16 23.45 -3.32
C SER A 368 -2.52 23.20 -3.97
N THR A 369 -3.44 24.18 -3.89
CA THR A 369 -4.69 24.21 -4.64
C THR A 369 -4.76 25.49 -5.48
N PRO A 370 -4.20 25.50 -6.70
CA PRO A 370 -4.20 26.68 -7.56
C PRO A 370 -5.63 27.09 -7.92
N LYS A 371 -5.88 28.41 -7.98
CA LYS A 371 -7.20 29.00 -8.26
C LYS A 371 -7.26 29.57 -9.66
N GLY A 372 -8.22 29.14 -10.45
CA GLY A 372 -8.42 29.64 -11.81
C GLY A 372 -9.25 28.70 -12.66
N ARG A 373 -9.80 29.24 -13.75
CA ARG A 373 -10.64 28.46 -14.68
C ARG A 373 -9.86 27.44 -15.50
N LYS A 374 -8.58 27.72 -15.79
CA LYS A 374 -7.75 26.95 -16.72
C LYS A 374 -6.29 26.90 -16.28
N PHE A 375 -5.69 25.72 -16.37
CA PHE A 375 -4.27 25.48 -16.11
C PHE A 375 -3.69 24.47 -17.08
N THR A 376 -2.45 24.69 -17.48
CA THR A 376 -1.61 23.67 -18.12
C THR A 376 -0.61 23.16 -17.09
N VAL A 377 -0.65 21.87 -16.80
CA VAL A 377 0.26 21.21 -15.86
C VAL A 377 1.26 20.38 -16.65
N VAL A 378 2.54 20.60 -16.44
CA VAL A 378 3.62 19.84 -17.08
C VAL A 378 4.47 19.15 -16.02
N TYR A 379 4.54 17.83 -16.09
CA TYR A 379 5.44 17.00 -15.30
C TYR A 379 6.68 16.69 -16.15
N LYS A 380 7.87 16.95 -15.63
CA LYS A 380 9.14 16.69 -16.32
C LYS A 380 9.99 15.69 -15.54
N GLY A 381 10.55 14.71 -16.27
CA GLY A 381 11.28 13.57 -15.72
C GLY A 381 10.31 12.46 -15.32
N LEU A 382 10.66 11.22 -15.62
CA LEU A 382 9.87 10.08 -15.18
C LEU A 382 10.12 9.82 -13.68
N PRO A 383 9.12 9.32 -12.93
CA PRO A 383 9.27 8.94 -11.53
C PRO A 383 10.20 7.73 -11.34
N GLU A 384 10.72 7.56 -10.12
CA GLU A 384 11.55 6.40 -9.75
C GLU A 384 10.70 5.12 -9.55
N ASP A 385 9.49 5.27 -9.03
CA ASP A 385 8.62 4.14 -8.65
C ASP A 385 7.47 3.94 -9.66
N ASN A 386 7.21 2.68 -10.06
CA ASN A 386 6.09 2.31 -10.92
C ASN A 386 4.71 2.71 -10.35
N ASN A 387 4.58 2.82 -9.02
CA ASN A 387 3.35 3.24 -8.32
C ASN A 387 2.95 4.70 -8.61
N GLU A 388 3.85 5.49 -9.19
CA GLU A 388 3.57 6.85 -9.60
C GLU A 388 2.78 6.94 -10.92
N PHE A 389 2.66 5.83 -11.66
CA PHE A 389 1.81 5.73 -12.84
C PHE A 389 0.40 5.25 -12.50
N GLY A 390 -0.44 5.09 -13.53
CA GLY A 390 -1.78 4.57 -13.39
C GLY A 390 -2.84 5.62 -13.11
N ARG A 391 -3.91 5.19 -12.42
CA ARG A 391 -5.10 6.02 -12.20
C ARG A 391 -4.80 7.11 -11.17
N LYS A 392 -4.99 8.36 -11.56
CA LYS A 392 -4.86 9.54 -10.70
C LYS A 392 -6.14 10.36 -10.76
N THR A 393 -6.40 11.14 -9.71
CA THR A 393 -7.63 11.95 -9.60
C THR A 393 -7.31 13.43 -9.74
N VAL A 394 -8.03 14.10 -10.64
CA VAL A 394 -8.11 15.55 -10.71
C VAL A 394 -9.41 15.99 -10.07
N LYS A 395 -9.35 17.02 -9.23
CA LYS A 395 -10.52 17.54 -8.52
C LYS A 395 -10.64 19.04 -8.71
N ALA A 396 -11.82 19.50 -9.10
CA ALA A 396 -12.19 20.91 -9.10
C ALA A 396 -13.13 21.17 -7.91
N THR A 397 -12.84 22.21 -7.14
CA THR A 397 -13.61 22.62 -5.97
C THR A 397 -13.99 24.09 -6.12
N LEU A 398 -15.27 24.42 -5.98
CA LEU A 398 -15.73 25.79 -5.95
C LEU A 398 -16.37 26.08 -4.58
N LYS A 399 -15.93 27.18 -3.96
CA LYS A 399 -16.47 27.70 -2.70
C LYS A 399 -17.17 29.03 -2.95
N VAL A 400 -18.44 29.14 -2.61
CA VAL A 400 -19.25 30.37 -2.73
C VAL A 400 -19.97 30.56 -1.40
N ASP A 401 -19.69 31.66 -0.70
CA ASP A 401 -20.19 31.93 0.67
C ASP A 401 -19.90 30.75 1.63
N SER A 402 -20.93 30.14 2.22
CA SER A 402 -20.83 28.93 3.04
C SER A 402 -20.89 27.62 2.24
N CYS A 403 -21.11 27.68 0.93
CA CYS A 403 -21.34 26.54 0.05
C CYS A 403 -20.06 26.04 -0.60
N LYS A 404 -20.00 24.71 -0.81
CA LYS A 404 -18.92 24.02 -1.51
C LYS A 404 -19.49 23.04 -2.53
N THR A 405 -18.98 23.07 -3.75
CA THR A 405 -19.27 22.06 -4.78
C THR A 405 -17.98 21.49 -5.32
N GLU A 406 -17.98 20.20 -5.63
CA GLU A 406 -16.79 19.48 -6.08
C GLU A 406 -17.13 18.60 -7.28
N LYS A 407 -16.19 18.51 -8.22
CA LYS A 407 -16.21 17.56 -9.33
C LYS A 407 -14.86 16.89 -9.42
N THR A 408 -14.88 15.62 -9.82
CA THR A 408 -13.67 14.82 -10.00
C THR A 408 -13.64 14.21 -11.40
N ARG A 409 -12.42 13.98 -11.88
CA ARG A 409 -12.10 13.22 -13.09
C ARG A 409 -10.97 12.26 -12.77
N GLU A 410 -11.08 11.03 -13.24
CA GLU A 410 -9.96 10.10 -13.27
C GLU A 410 -9.12 10.37 -14.52
N VAL A 411 -7.80 10.32 -14.40
CA VAL A 411 -6.86 10.31 -15.53
C VAL A 411 -5.93 9.12 -15.38
N GLN A 412 -5.46 8.57 -16.50
CA GLN A 412 -4.57 7.41 -16.54
C GLN A 412 -3.20 7.85 -17.05
N ILE A 413 -2.15 7.62 -16.26
CA ILE A 413 -0.79 8.08 -16.54
C ILE A 413 0.09 6.89 -16.96
N PHE A 414 0.81 7.05 -18.06
CA PHE A 414 1.63 6.01 -18.69
C PHE A 414 3.06 6.48 -18.96
N TYR A 415 3.99 5.54 -19.13
CA TYR A 415 5.36 5.78 -19.62
C TYR A 415 5.60 5.14 -20.98
N PRO A 416 6.52 5.68 -21.80
CA PRO A 416 6.89 5.06 -23.07
C PRO A 416 7.69 3.77 -22.80
N ARG A 417 7.17 2.62 -23.22
CA ARG A 417 7.66 1.29 -22.83
C ARG A 417 9.15 1.08 -23.17
N ASP A 418 9.53 1.45 -24.38
CA ASP A 418 10.80 1.03 -25.00
C ASP A 418 11.94 2.05 -24.85
N GLU A 419 11.63 3.24 -24.36
CA GLU A 419 12.60 4.31 -24.12
C GLU A 419 13.44 4.03 -22.86
N LYS A 420 14.55 4.77 -22.70
CA LYS A 420 15.47 4.64 -21.56
C LYS A 420 15.49 5.88 -20.68
N ASN A 421 14.44 6.69 -20.71
CA ASN A 421 14.35 7.95 -19.98
C ASN A 421 13.89 7.81 -18.51
N ASN A 422 13.85 6.59 -17.96
CA ASN A 422 13.77 6.35 -16.52
C ASN A 422 14.98 6.96 -15.78
N PRO A 423 14.89 7.15 -14.45
CA PRO A 423 15.96 7.80 -13.67
C PRO A 423 17.34 7.12 -13.73
N GLU A 424 17.42 5.80 -13.99
CA GLU A 424 18.71 5.11 -14.12
C GLU A 424 19.34 5.31 -15.51
N GLY A 425 18.54 5.56 -16.55
CA GLY A 425 19.02 5.80 -17.91
C GLY A 425 19.61 4.56 -18.61
N LYS A 426 19.69 3.42 -17.91
CA LYS A 426 20.48 2.25 -18.33
C LYS A 426 19.67 1.23 -19.12
N TYR A 427 18.47 0.93 -18.65
CA TYR A 427 17.59 -0.10 -19.21
C TYR A 427 16.34 0.52 -19.85
N PRO A 428 15.64 -0.21 -20.72
CA PRO A 428 14.30 0.19 -21.17
C PRO A 428 13.34 0.36 -19.98
N ASN A 429 12.38 1.27 -20.11
CA ASN A 429 11.43 1.58 -19.05
C ASN A 429 10.62 0.37 -18.59
N TRP A 430 10.17 -0.49 -19.51
CA TRP A 430 9.45 -1.72 -19.13
C TRP A 430 10.24 -2.58 -18.14
N TYR A 431 11.54 -2.78 -18.39
CA TYR A 431 12.37 -3.61 -17.52
C TYR A 431 12.60 -2.91 -16.18
N TYR A 432 12.90 -1.61 -16.23
CA TYR A 432 13.14 -0.81 -15.03
C TYR A 432 11.93 -0.83 -14.08
N TYR A 433 10.72 -0.61 -14.61
CA TYR A 433 9.51 -0.51 -13.82
C TYR A 433 8.90 -1.87 -13.46
N TRP A 434 8.80 -2.83 -14.39
CA TRP A 434 8.22 -4.15 -14.08
C TRP A 434 9.04 -4.91 -13.03
N LYS A 435 10.36 -4.69 -12.97
CA LYS A 435 11.23 -5.25 -11.92
C LYS A 435 10.85 -4.81 -10.49
N GLN A 436 10.09 -3.74 -10.34
CA GLN A 436 9.63 -3.21 -9.06
C GLN A 436 8.30 -3.84 -8.60
N THR A 437 7.63 -4.57 -9.48
CA THR A 437 6.27 -5.09 -9.28
C THR A 437 6.30 -6.54 -8.76
N PRO A 438 5.16 -7.08 -8.29
CA PRO A 438 5.04 -8.50 -7.97
C PRO A 438 5.38 -9.45 -9.13
N ALA A 439 5.29 -9.00 -10.39
CA ALA A 439 5.68 -9.79 -11.57
C ALA A 439 7.17 -10.18 -11.58
N ALA A 440 8.01 -9.45 -10.84
CA ALA A 440 9.43 -9.78 -10.67
C ALA A 440 9.67 -10.83 -9.57
N ARG A 441 8.64 -11.19 -8.79
CA ARG A 441 8.71 -12.17 -7.70
C ARG A 441 7.43 -13.04 -7.64
N PRO A 442 7.05 -13.72 -8.73
CA PRO A 442 5.80 -14.47 -8.82
C PRO A 442 5.70 -15.61 -7.78
N PHE A 443 6.82 -16.16 -7.31
CA PHE A 443 6.89 -17.15 -6.23
C PHE A 443 7.34 -16.55 -4.88
N GLY A 444 7.39 -15.22 -4.76
CA GLY A 444 7.95 -14.54 -3.59
C GLY A 444 9.47 -14.69 -3.43
N GLN A 445 10.15 -15.12 -4.50
CA GLN A 445 11.57 -15.44 -4.49
C GLN A 445 12.48 -14.24 -4.28
N ASN A 446 13.69 -14.49 -3.76
CA ASN A 446 14.73 -13.50 -3.57
C ASN A 446 15.94 -13.83 -4.46
N VAL A 447 15.80 -13.56 -5.75
CA VAL A 447 16.88 -13.60 -6.75
C VAL A 447 17.05 -12.22 -7.37
N ARG A 448 18.27 -11.89 -7.76
CA ARG A 448 18.56 -10.72 -8.58
C ARG A 448 18.08 -10.99 -10.00
N ILE A 449 17.31 -10.06 -10.54
CA ILE A 449 17.00 -10.02 -11.98
C ILE A 449 18.01 -9.09 -12.65
N ALA A 450 18.77 -9.62 -13.60
CA ALA A 450 19.72 -8.92 -14.44
C ALA A 450 19.17 -8.77 -15.87
N TYR A 451 19.65 -7.76 -16.61
CA TYR A 451 19.16 -7.49 -17.97
C TYR A 451 20.10 -8.10 -19.01
N GLN A 452 19.54 -8.80 -20.01
CA GLN A 452 20.29 -9.46 -21.08
C GLN A 452 21.48 -10.29 -20.57
N CYS A 453 22.71 -9.95 -20.96
CA CYS A 453 23.94 -10.68 -20.64
C CYS A 453 24.66 -10.12 -19.40
N GLU A 454 24.01 -9.28 -18.60
CA GLU A 454 24.67 -8.70 -17.43
C GLU A 454 25.18 -9.77 -16.47
N GLY A 455 26.49 -9.72 -16.19
CA GLY A 455 27.17 -10.70 -15.34
C GLY A 455 27.61 -11.97 -16.07
N ILE A 456 27.25 -12.16 -17.34
CA ILE A 456 27.56 -13.35 -18.13
C ILE A 456 28.50 -12.97 -19.29
N PRO A 457 29.61 -13.69 -19.55
CA PRO A 457 30.44 -13.45 -20.72
C PRO A 457 29.64 -13.53 -22.01
N SER A 458 29.94 -12.66 -22.99
CA SER A 458 29.16 -12.59 -24.23
C SER A 458 29.18 -13.89 -25.05
N SER A 459 30.23 -14.71 -24.94
CA SER A 459 30.30 -16.05 -25.58
C SER A 459 29.35 -17.06 -24.96
N GLU A 460 28.98 -16.86 -23.69
CA GLU A 460 28.16 -17.79 -22.89
C GLU A 460 26.70 -17.33 -22.77
N CYS A 461 26.41 -16.11 -23.23
CA CYS A 461 25.10 -15.50 -23.10
C CYS A 461 24.11 -16.03 -24.14
N LYS A 462 22.99 -16.61 -23.69
CA LYS A 462 21.93 -17.10 -24.58
C LYS A 462 20.98 -16.01 -25.07
N CYS A 463 20.87 -14.87 -24.36
CA CYS A 463 20.04 -13.74 -24.80
C CYS A 463 20.44 -13.13 -26.16
N VAL A 464 21.59 -13.49 -26.74
CA VAL A 464 21.98 -13.09 -28.10
C VAL A 464 21.17 -13.81 -29.19
N HIS A 465 20.50 -14.90 -28.83
CA HIS A 465 19.68 -15.69 -29.75
C HIS A 465 18.22 -15.28 -29.66
N ARG A 466 17.58 -15.07 -30.82
CA ARG A 466 16.14 -14.79 -30.90
C ARG A 466 15.34 -15.99 -30.40
N GLY A 467 14.24 -15.75 -29.70
CA GLY A 467 13.39 -16.79 -29.08
C GLY A 467 13.75 -17.09 -27.63
N VAL A 468 14.95 -16.71 -27.17
CA VAL A 468 15.38 -16.88 -25.78
C VAL A 468 14.95 -15.66 -24.98
N ILE A 469 13.89 -15.77 -24.18
CA ILE A 469 13.32 -14.64 -23.43
C ILE A 469 13.98 -14.40 -22.06
N GLY A 470 14.64 -15.41 -21.52
CA GLY A 470 15.42 -15.35 -20.29
C GLY A 470 16.60 -16.31 -20.34
N GLN A 471 17.42 -16.27 -19.31
CA GLN A 471 18.40 -17.33 -19.04
C GLN A 471 18.77 -17.38 -17.56
N TYR A 472 19.09 -18.57 -17.11
CA TYR A 472 19.84 -18.85 -15.91
C TYR A 472 21.13 -19.57 -16.29
N ASN A 473 22.28 -19.09 -15.78
CA ASN A 473 23.56 -19.74 -16.01
C ASN A 473 24.26 -20.01 -14.66
N PRO A 474 24.35 -21.27 -14.21
CA PRO A 474 24.88 -21.59 -12.88
C PRO A 474 26.38 -21.27 -12.70
N TYR A 475 27.14 -21.16 -13.80
CA TYR A 475 28.59 -20.99 -13.75
C TYR A 475 29.03 -19.53 -13.82
N TYR A 476 28.25 -18.69 -14.50
CA TYR A 476 28.61 -17.29 -14.76
C TYR A 476 27.64 -16.30 -14.11
N SER A 477 26.39 -16.68 -13.84
CA SER A 477 25.49 -15.79 -13.12
C SER A 477 26.08 -15.46 -11.76
N GLY A 478 26.15 -14.17 -11.43
CA GLY A 478 26.51 -13.74 -10.08
C GLY A 478 25.58 -14.38 -9.05
N TYR A 479 26.03 -14.46 -7.79
CA TYR A 479 25.27 -15.12 -6.71
C TYR A 479 23.77 -14.79 -6.73
N LYS A 480 22.94 -15.82 -6.90
CA LYS A 480 21.46 -15.75 -6.99
C LYS A 480 20.95 -14.80 -8.08
N THR A 481 21.41 -14.97 -9.32
CA THR A 481 21.00 -14.12 -10.45
C THR A 481 20.36 -14.92 -11.58
N ILE A 482 19.22 -14.42 -12.05
CA ILE A 482 18.59 -14.81 -13.31
C ILE A 482 18.59 -13.60 -14.25
N ASN A 483 18.54 -13.84 -15.55
CA ASN A 483 18.62 -12.80 -16.56
C ASN A 483 17.34 -12.80 -17.40
N VAL A 484 16.72 -11.63 -17.52
CA VAL A 484 15.62 -11.39 -18.46
C VAL A 484 16.22 -10.82 -19.73
N CYS A 485 16.00 -11.48 -20.86
CA CYS A 485 16.50 -11.02 -22.15
C CYS A 485 15.69 -9.80 -22.65
N ASN A 486 16.16 -9.18 -23.72
CA ASN A 486 15.44 -8.04 -24.28
C ASN A 486 14.19 -8.52 -25.01
N LEU A 487 13.05 -8.45 -24.34
CA LEU A 487 11.78 -8.94 -24.89
C LEU A 487 11.49 -8.35 -26.27
N ARG A 488 11.83 -7.08 -26.53
CA ARG A 488 11.66 -6.46 -27.85
C ARG A 488 12.41 -7.19 -28.98
N THR A 489 13.56 -7.80 -28.72
CA THR A 489 14.33 -8.52 -29.75
C THR A 489 14.18 -10.04 -29.67
N ASN A 490 13.75 -10.54 -28.51
CA ASN A 490 13.79 -11.95 -28.18
C ASN A 490 12.42 -12.63 -28.25
N THR A 491 11.31 -11.86 -28.28
CA THR A 491 9.97 -12.40 -28.52
C THR A 491 9.64 -12.48 -30.01
N TRP A 492 8.51 -13.13 -30.36
CA TRP A 492 8.11 -13.22 -31.78
C TRP A 492 7.45 -11.96 -32.29
N ASP A 493 6.66 -11.28 -31.45
CA ASP A 493 6.13 -9.94 -31.72
C ASP A 493 6.78 -8.91 -30.78
N PRO A 494 7.58 -7.97 -31.32
CA PRO A 494 8.21 -6.91 -30.53
C PRO A 494 7.21 -5.87 -30.01
N ASP A 495 6.04 -5.72 -30.65
CA ASP A 495 5.05 -4.72 -30.27
C ASP A 495 4.25 -5.13 -29.04
N THR A 496 4.05 -6.43 -28.86
CA THR A 496 3.24 -7.00 -27.76
C THR A 496 4.06 -7.84 -26.78
N PHE A 497 5.36 -8.03 -27.04
CA PHE A 497 6.21 -9.00 -26.35
C PHE A 497 5.62 -10.41 -26.37
N TYR A 498 5.04 -10.81 -27.49
CA TYR A 498 4.31 -12.08 -27.60
C TYR A 498 5.23 -13.31 -27.53
N VAL A 499 4.85 -14.25 -26.66
CA VAL A 499 5.40 -15.61 -26.60
C VAL A 499 4.30 -16.64 -26.41
N GLU A 500 4.61 -17.88 -26.74
CA GLU A 500 3.76 -19.07 -26.64
C GLU A 500 4.61 -20.11 -25.93
N LEU A 501 4.16 -20.54 -24.76
CA LEU A 501 4.85 -21.56 -23.98
C LEU A 501 4.00 -22.84 -23.93
N PRO A 502 4.63 -24.02 -23.96
CA PRO A 502 3.98 -25.30 -23.69
C PRO A 502 3.10 -25.28 -22.43
N ALA A 503 1.81 -25.58 -22.60
CA ALA A 503 0.87 -25.77 -21.50
C ALA A 503 0.94 -27.22 -21.03
N ILE A 504 2.01 -27.56 -20.31
CA ILE A 504 2.30 -28.91 -19.82
C ILE A 504 2.28 -28.99 -18.29
N LYS A 505 1.66 -30.05 -17.74
CA LYS A 505 1.65 -30.31 -16.29
C LYS A 505 1.53 -31.81 -16.02
N ARG A 506 2.51 -32.42 -15.35
CA ARG A 506 2.54 -33.88 -15.12
C ARG A 506 1.38 -34.36 -14.27
N SER A 507 0.85 -33.51 -13.38
CA SER A 507 -0.35 -33.83 -12.59
C SER A 507 -1.65 -33.86 -13.42
N ILE A 508 -1.63 -33.46 -14.70
CA ILE A 508 -2.79 -33.45 -15.59
C ILE A 508 -2.45 -34.26 -16.87
N PRO A 509 -2.74 -35.59 -16.89
CA PRO A 509 -2.29 -36.49 -17.95
C PRO A 509 -2.70 -36.10 -19.38
N SER A 510 -3.81 -35.37 -19.55
CA SER A 510 -4.24 -34.89 -20.86
C SER A 510 -3.27 -33.88 -21.47
N THR A 511 -2.51 -33.13 -20.65
CA THR A 511 -1.50 -32.16 -21.12
C THR A 511 -0.22 -32.83 -21.60
N LEU A 512 0.05 -34.07 -21.18
CA LEU A 512 1.21 -34.85 -21.61
C LEU A 512 1.00 -35.52 -22.99
N SER A 513 -0.26 -35.73 -23.35
CA SER A 513 -0.67 -36.38 -24.60
C SER A 513 -1.17 -35.38 -25.65
N GLY A 514 -1.85 -34.31 -25.23
CA GLY A 514 -2.29 -33.21 -26.09
C GLY A 514 -1.27 -32.06 -26.11
N ARG A 515 -0.99 -31.51 -27.31
CA ARG A 515 -0.16 -30.31 -27.45
C ARG A 515 -1.03 -29.08 -27.36
N SER A 516 -0.93 -28.37 -26.24
CA SER A 516 -1.58 -27.09 -26.01
C SER A 516 -0.55 -26.06 -25.59
N PHE A 517 -0.79 -24.80 -25.89
CA PHE A 517 0.12 -23.73 -25.53
C PHE A 517 -0.62 -22.56 -24.91
N PHE A 518 0.08 -21.83 -24.05
CA PHE A 518 -0.40 -20.58 -23.48
C PHE A 518 0.29 -19.39 -24.14
N ASN A 519 -0.50 -18.36 -24.41
CA ASN A 519 -0.07 -17.14 -25.07
C ASN A 519 0.11 -16.03 -24.03
N TYR A 520 1.30 -15.43 -24.00
CA TYR A 520 1.64 -14.35 -23.08
C TYR A 520 2.07 -13.11 -23.83
N THR A 521 1.78 -11.94 -23.24
CA THR A 521 2.08 -10.62 -23.80
C THR A 521 2.47 -9.66 -22.68
N TYR A 522 3.27 -8.66 -23.01
CA TYR A 522 3.65 -7.55 -22.13
C TYR A 522 4.19 -8.04 -20.76
N ILE A 523 3.64 -7.51 -19.65
CA ILE A 523 4.06 -7.88 -18.30
C ILE A 523 3.86 -9.37 -17.98
N ASP A 524 2.91 -10.06 -18.64
CA ASP A 524 2.74 -11.50 -18.45
C ASP A 524 3.94 -12.26 -19.00
N THR A 525 4.45 -11.86 -20.17
CA THR A 525 5.67 -12.44 -20.76
C THR A 525 6.86 -12.29 -19.82
N PHE A 526 7.01 -11.11 -19.22
CA PHE A 526 8.04 -10.87 -18.20
C PHE A 526 7.85 -11.75 -16.97
N ALA A 527 6.62 -11.90 -16.47
CA ALA A 527 6.35 -12.70 -15.28
C ALA A 527 6.65 -14.19 -15.50
N VAL A 528 6.18 -14.76 -16.61
CA VAL A 528 6.42 -16.19 -16.92
C VAL A 528 7.89 -16.47 -17.20
N ASP A 529 8.61 -15.54 -17.82
CA ASP A 529 10.07 -15.60 -17.98
C ASP A 529 10.76 -15.69 -16.61
N VAL A 530 10.42 -14.80 -15.69
CA VAL A 530 10.96 -14.82 -14.32
C VAL A 530 10.61 -16.11 -13.56
N MET A 531 9.41 -16.67 -13.75
CA MET A 531 9.02 -17.97 -13.17
C MET A 531 9.87 -19.10 -13.72
N HIS A 532 10.02 -19.15 -15.03
CA HIS A 532 10.76 -20.16 -15.76
C HIS A 532 12.24 -20.18 -15.34
N GLU A 533 12.91 -19.03 -15.42
CA GLU A 533 14.33 -18.91 -15.07
C GLU A 533 14.62 -19.12 -13.58
N PHE A 534 13.70 -18.71 -12.71
CA PHE A 534 13.82 -19.03 -11.29
C PHE A 534 13.71 -20.54 -11.03
N THR A 535 12.93 -21.26 -11.83
CA THR A 535 12.79 -22.70 -11.68
C THR A 535 14.08 -23.41 -12.06
N HIS A 536 14.76 -23.00 -13.14
CA HIS A 536 16.12 -23.46 -13.45
C HIS A 536 17.09 -23.22 -12.29
N PHE A 537 17.08 -22.00 -11.73
CA PHE A 537 17.89 -21.68 -10.55
C PHE A 537 17.60 -22.63 -9.38
N ASN A 538 16.32 -22.87 -9.07
CA ASN A 538 15.92 -23.70 -7.95
C ASN A 538 16.26 -25.18 -8.17
N ASN A 539 15.99 -25.70 -9.36
CA ASN A 539 16.30 -27.06 -9.78
C ASN A 539 17.79 -27.32 -9.68
N PHE A 540 18.63 -26.45 -10.27
CA PHE A 540 20.09 -26.61 -10.21
C PHE A 540 20.60 -26.69 -8.77
N HIS A 541 20.17 -25.79 -7.88
CA HIS A 541 20.62 -25.79 -6.49
C HIS A 541 20.07 -26.96 -5.65
N THR A 542 18.94 -27.54 -6.06
CA THR A 542 18.31 -28.68 -5.40
C THR A 542 18.93 -30.00 -5.86
N PHE A 543 19.12 -30.15 -7.16
CA PHE A 543 19.60 -31.37 -7.80
C PHE A 543 21.13 -31.50 -7.69
N TRP A 544 21.83 -30.37 -7.81
CA TRP A 544 23.29 -30.28 -7.95
C TRP A 544 23.94 -29.40 -6.87
N PRO A 545 23.76 -29.70 -5.57
CA PRO A 545 24.30 -28.86 -4.48
C PRO A 545 25.84 -28.81 -4.43
N GLN A 546 26.52 -29.76 -5.11
CA GLN A 546 27.98 -29.82 -5.25
C GLN A 546 28.45 -29.51 -6.68
N GLY A 547 27.56 -28.95 -7.52
CA GLY A 547 27.76 -28.78 -8.95
C GLY A 547 27.30 -29.99 -9.76
N TRP A 548 27.00 -29.74 -11.04
CA TRP A 548 26.56 -30.74 -12.01
C TRP A 548 27.66 -31.77 -12.30
N LYS A 549 27.27 -33.02 -12.54
CA LYS A 549 28.19 -34.13 -12.82
C LYS A 549 27.64 -35.05 -13.91
N GLU A 550 28.35 -35.09 -15.03
CA GLU A 550 28.07 -35.97 -16.18
C GLU A 550 27.90 -37.45 -15.81
N SER A 551 28.61 -37.96 -14.80
CA SER A 551 28.48 -39.36 -14.38
C SER A 551 27.15 -39.70 -13.68
N GLU A 552 26.40 -38.68 -13.26
CA GLU A 552 25.14 -38.79 -12.50
C GLU A 552 23.90 -38.38 -13.31
N ASP A 553 24.08 -37.95 -14.57
CA ASP A 553 23.05 -37.50 -15.54
C ASP A 553 23.50 -37.97 -16.94
N LYS A 554 23.10 -39.19 -17.34
CA LYS A 554 23.67 -39.88 -18.52
C LYS A 554 23.07 -39.44 -19.84
N ASP A 555 21.84 -38.97 -19.81
CA ASP A 555 21.10 -38.50 -20.98
C ASP A 555 21.13 -36.98 -21.15
N GLU A 556 21.78 -36.28 -20.21
CA GLU A 556 22.15 -34.87 -20.28
C GLU A 556 20.90 -33.98 -20.35
N ASP A 557 19.92 -34.25 -19.48
CA ASP A 557 18.67 -33.49 -19.37
C ASP A 557 18.61 -32.53 -18.18
N ASP A 558 19.72 -32.42 -17.45
CA ASP A 558 19.94 -31.61 -16.25
C ASP A 558 19.21 -32.13 -14.98
N ILE A 559 18.60 -33.31 -15.03
CA ILE A 559 18.06 -34.05 -13.88
C ILE A 559 18.99 -35.23 -13.56
N PRO A 560 19.41 -35.43 -12.29
CA PRO A 560 20.16 -36.62 -11.93
C PRO A 560 19.34 -37.91 -12.17
N ASP A 561 19.94 -38.94 -12.79
CA ASP A 561 19.36 -40.26 -13.06
C ASP A 561 18.60 -40.85 -11.85
N ARG A 562 19.15 -40.58 -10.65
CA ARG A 562 18.65 -41.07 -9.36
C ARG A 562 17.30 -40.45 -8.94
N LEU A 563 16.89 -39.32 -9.52
CA LEU A 563 15.67 -38.59 -9.17
C LEU A 563 14.55 -38.80 -10.19
N GLU A 564 14.89 -39.02 -11.45
CA GLU A 564 13.95 -39.05 -12.56
C GLU A 564 12.80 -40.03 -12.39
N SER A 565 13.07 -41.28 -12.00
CA SER A 565 12.02 -42.29 -11.82
C SER A 565 10.98 -41.88 -10.76
N GLU A 566 11.41 -41.20 -9.69
CA GLU A 566 10.50 -40.68 -8.66
C GLU A 566 9.71 -39.46 -9.14
N MET A 567 10.26 -38.71 -10.11
CA MET A 567 9.65 -37.53 -10.72
C MET A 567 8.77 -37.84 -11.93
N GLY A 568 8.76 -39.10 -12.38
CA GLY A 568 7.99 -39.60 -13.52
C GLY A 568 8.74 -39.55 -14.87
N PHE A 569 10.04 -39.31 -14.85
CA PHE A 569 10.93 -39.28 -16.03
C PHE A 569 11.67 -40.60 -16.22
N ARG A 570 12.34 -40.75 -17.37
CA ARG A 570 13.06 -41.96 -17.76
C ARG A 570 14.58 -41.72 -17.83
N PRO A 571 15.38 -42.38 -16.97
CA PRO A 571 16.83 -42.15 -16.87
C PRO A 571 17.73 -42.54 -18.02
N ASP A 572 17.14 -42.91 -19.14
CA ASP A 572 17.83 -43.27 -20.37
C ASP A 572 17.36 -42.41 -21.54
N MET A 573 16.67 -41.30 -21.25
CA MET A 573 15.96 -40.50 -22.22
C MET A 573 15.90 -39.03 -21.82
N LYS A 574 16.71 -38.24 -22.54
CA LYS A 574 16.83 -36.79 -22.40
C LYS A 574 15.50 -36.04 -22.29
N GLN A 575 14.47 -36.53 -22.98
CA GLN A 575 13.15 -35.93 -22.95
C GLN A 575 12.07 -37.01 -22.95
N THR A 576 11.46 -37.26 -21.80
CA THR A 576 10.44 -38.29 -21.60
C THR A 576 9.14 -37.95 -22.31
N TYR A 577 8.70 -36.69 -22.25
CA TYR A 577 7.40 -36.25 -22.77
C TYR A 577 7.54 -35.34 -23.99
N TRP A 578 6.50 -35.27 -24.82
CA TRP A 578 6.46 -34.38 -26.00
C TRP A 578 7.63 -34.54 -26.97
N ARG A 579 8.23 -35.74 -27.07
CA ARG A 579 9.42 -36.12 -27.87
C ARG A 579 9.50 -35.67 -29.34
N GLU A 580 8.39 -35.20 -29.86
CA GLU A 580 8.23 -34.71 -31.23
C GLU A 580 8.49 -33.20 -31.34
N VAL A 581 8.69 -32.53 -30.21
CA VAL A 581 9.03 -31.11 -30.06
C VAL A 581 10.28 -31.07 -29.20
N ASP A 582 11.29 -30.34 -29.67
CA ASP A 582 12.51 -30.12 -28.88
C ASP A 582 12.20 -29.15 -27.74
N LEU A 583 12.13 -29.68 -26.52
CA LEU A 583 12.00 -28.92 -25.29
C LEU A 583 13.37 -28.78 -24.60
N ASN A 584 14.49 -29.13 -25.22
CA ASN A 584 15.83 -29.14 -24.61
C ASN A 584 16.07 -30.11 -23.43
N GLY A 585 15.04 -30.75 -22.87
CA GLY A 585 15.19 -31.81 -21.87
C GLY A 585 14.01 -31.92 -20.90
N ASP A 586 14.08 -32.86 -19.95
CA ASP A 586 13.05 -32.97 -18.90
C ASP A 586 13.16 -31.89 -17.81
N GLU A 587 14.34 -31.29 -17.59
CA GLU A 587 14.47 -30.15 -16.67
C GLU A 587 13.75 -28.89 -17.20
N GLU A 588 13.85 -28.60 -18.51
CA GLU A 588 13.05 -27.55 -19.14
C GLU A 588 11.54 -27.85 -19.01
N LEU A 589 11.14 -29.12 -19.09
CA LEU A 589 9.75 -29.47 -18.87
C LEU A 589 9.29 -29.09 -17.45
N LEU A 590 10.14 -29.23 -16.43
CA LEU A 590 9.84 -28.76 -15.08
C LEU A 590 9.68 -27.24 -15.01
N THR A 591 10.50 -26.48 -15.74
CA THR A 591 10.42 -25.02 -15.76
C THR A 591 9.18 -24.53 -16.49
N LEU A 592 8.79 -25.18 -17.59
CA LEU A 592 7.52 -24.97 -18.28
C LEU A 592 6.32 -25.33 -17.40
N GLU A 593 6.37 -26.47 -16.71
CA GLU A 593 5.32 -26.89 -15.77
C GLU A 593 5.11 -25.87 -14.64
N ALA A 594 6.18 -25.24 -14.15
CA ALA A 594 6.09 -24.21 -13.12
C ALA A 594 5.30 -22.97 -13.57
N THR A 595 5.21 -22.71 -14.87
CA THR A 595 4.42 -21.60 -15.43
C THR A 595 2.94 -21.95 -15.66
N TYR A 596 2.56 -23.23 -15.60
CA TYR A 596 1.23 -23.70 -16.03
C TYR A 596 0.07 -23.05 -15.27
N ASP A 597 0.22 -22.86 -13.95
CA ASP A 597 -0.84 -22.29 -13.10
C ASP A 597 -0.86 -20.75 -13.13
N TYR A 598 0.01 -20.10 -13.92
CA TYR A 598 0.03 -18.65 -14.06
C TYR A 598 -1.30 -18.14 -14.63
N GLN A 599 -1.91 -17.18 -13.94
CA GLN A 599 -3.14 -16.54 -14.39
C GLN A 599 -2.82 -15.31 -15.24
N ILE A 600 -3.09 -15.40 -16.55
CA ILE A 600 -2.94 -14.28 -17.50
C ILE A 600 -3.69 -13.06 -16.97
N GLY A 601 -2.99 -11.92 -16.90
CA GLY A 601 -3.56 -10.65 -16.46
C GLY A 601 -3.51 -10.41 -14.95
N ILE A 602 -2.96 -11.32 -14.15
CA ILE A 602 -2.81 -11.14 -12.69
C ILE A 602 -2.00 -9.89 -12.32
N TYR A 603 -1.13 -9.42 -13.22
CA TYR A 603 -0.31 -8.22 -13.01
C TYR A 603 -0.68 -7.05 -13.92
N ASP A 604 -1.83 -7.09 -14.59
CA ASP A 604 -2.28 -6.00 -15.48
C ASP A 604 -2.38 -4.67 -14.72
N GLU A 605 -2.71 -4.67 -13.43
CA GLU A 605 -2.80 -3.45 -12.61
C GLU A 605 -1.47 -2.69 -12.45
N TYR A 606 -0.34 -3.34 -12.75
CA TYR A 606 1.00 -2.75 -12.67
C TYR A 606 1.56 -2.32 -14.03
N ASP A 607 0.93 -2.73 -15.14
CA ASP A 607 1.44 -2.45 -16.49
C ASP A 607 0.91 -1.14 -17.06
N TRP A 608 1.59 -0.05 -16.69
CA TRP A 608 1.32 1.31 -17.18
C TRP A 608 2.26 1.73 -18.31
N ALA A 609 2.83 0.76 -19.02
CA ALA A 609 3.61 1.03 -20.21
C ALA A 609 2.72 1.39 -21.40
N LYS A 610 3.26 2.18 -22.34
CA LYS A 610 2.69 2.43 -23.66
C LYS A 610 3.69 1.98 -24.74
N PRO A 611 3.36 0.96 -25.56
CA PRO A 611 2.22 0.05 -25.40
C PRO A 611 2.38 -0.86 -24.17
N GLY A 612 1.28 -1.44 -23.69
CA GLY A 612 1.21 -2.29 -22.50
C GLY A 612 -0.20 -2.87 -22.31
N LYS A 613 -0.46 -3.63 -21.26
CA LYS A 613 -1.80 -4.21 -20.99
C LYS A 613 -2.89 -3.16 -20.82
N ASN A 614 -2.58 -2.06 -20.14
CA ASN A 614 -3.52 -0.94 -19.97
C ASN A 614 -3.53 0.04 -21.15
N TRP A 615 -2.60 -0.11 -22.11
CA TRP A 615 -2.57 0.60 -23.38
C TRP A 615 -2.14 -0.35 -24.51
N PRO A 616 -3.02 -1.29 -24.91
CA PRO A 616 -2.68 -2.20 -25.99
C PRO A 616 -2.52 -1.42 -27.29
N LYS A 617 -1.65 -1.93 -28.18
CA LYS A 617 -1.42 -1.34 -29.50
C LYS A 617 -2.65 -1.43 -30.39
#